data_AF-A0A6P5EIP3-F1
#
_entry.id   AF-A0A6P5EIP3-F1
#
_cell.length_a   1.000
_cell.length_b   1.000
_cell.length_c   1.000
_cell.angle_alpha   90.00
_cell.angle_beta   90.00
_cell.angle_gamma   90.00
#
_symmetry.space_group_name_H-M   'P 1'
#
loop_
_entity.id
_entity.type
_entity.pdbx_description
1 polymer ?
#
loop_
_entity_poly.entity_id
_entity_poly.type
_entity_poly.pdbx_seq_one_letter_code
_entity_poly.pdbx_strand_id
1 'polypeptide(L)'
;MRCDTGMFAVFQEISSGKSVTAGLRKVTDDMKSKNRSDTAGVVSASEKETVSGRSSISKRSTPKFELQIGRKWAVENQVGEKNLVIDDCDAKQSVYVYGCKNSVLQVKGKVNNITIDKCTKMGILFKDIVAACEIVNCNSVEVQCEGSAPTISIDNTSGCQLYLGKDSLETSITTAKSSEVNVLVPGAGPDGDWVEHPLPQQFVHTFKDRQFTTSPVSHSGG
;
A
#
# COMPACT_ATOMS: atom_id res chain seq x y z
N MET A 1 41.21 10.43 -18.19
CA MET A 1 40.99 10.91 -16.81
C MET A 1 40.18 9.84 -16.10
N ARG A 2 40.77 9.24 -15.06
CA ARG A 2 40.23 8.13 -14.26
C ARG A 2 39.34 8.66 -13.14
N CYS A 3 38.27 7.93 -12.81
CA CYS A 3 37.84 7.74 -11.42
C CYS A 3 36.89 6.53 -11.36
N ASP A 4 37.43 5.35 -11.05
CA ASP A 4 36.63 4.22 -10.57
C ASP A 4 37.46 3.36 -9.60
N THR A 5 38.04 4.04 -8.61
CA THR A 5 39.05 3.49 -7.68
C THR A 5 38.51 3.24 -6.28
N GLY A 6 37.18 3.25 -6.10
CA GLY A 6 36.55 3.10 -4.79
C GLY A 6 36.21 1.66 -4.43
N MET A 7 35.31 1.03 -5.21
CA MET A 7 34.74 -0.26 -4.79
C MET A 7 35.58 -1.47 -5.18
N PHE A 8 36.32 -1.41 -6.29
CA PHE A 8 37.14 -2.54 -6.74
C PHE A 8 38.37 -2.78 -5.83
N ALA A 9 38.92 -1.71 -5.26
CA ALA A 9 40.05 -1.77 -4.33
C ALA A 9 39.69 -2.50 -3.02
N VAL A 10 38.46 -2.28 -2.52
CA VAL A 10 37.97 -2.92 -1.28
C VAL A 10 37.80 -4.42 -1.46
N PHE A 11 37.30 -4.86 -2.62
CA PHE A 11 37.14 -6.28 -2.92
C PHE A 11 38.48 -7.00 -3.12
N GLN A 12 39.48 -6.34 -3.70
CA GLN A 12 40.84 -6.91 -3.81
C GLN A 12 41.52 -7.06 -2.45
N GLU A 13 41.31 -6.13 -1.52
CA GLU A 13 41.90 -6.21 -0.18
C GLU A 13 41.36 -7.41 0.61
N ILE A 14 40.06 -7.70 0.49
CA ILE A 14 39.39 -8.85 1.11
C ILE A 14 39.86 -10.18 0.49
N SER A 15 40.04 -10.23 -0.84
CA SER A 15 40.47 -11.45 -1.55
C SER A 15 41.96 -11.79 -1.38
N SER A 16 42.77 -10.86 -0.84
CA SER A 16 44.23 -10.99 -0.75
C SER A 16 44.74 -11.87 0.40
N GLY A 17 43.86 -12.46 1.20
CA GLY A 17 44.24 -13.44 2.24
C GLY A 17 45.06 -12.86 3.40
N LYS A 18 45.17 -11.53 3.54
CA LYS A 18 45.74 -10.90 4.73
C LYS A 18 44.81 -11.10 5.93
N SER A 19 45.38 -11.11 7.14
CA SER A 19 44.68 -11.38 8.39
C SER A 19 43.68 -10.26 8.77
N VAL A 20 42.56 -10.18 8.05
CA VAL A 20 41.43 -9.26 8.31
C VAL A 20 40.75 -9.58 9.66
N THR A 21 41.11 -10.70 10.30
CA THR A 21 40.55 -11.15 11.58
C THR A 21 41.34 -10.69 12.81
N ALA A 22 42.50 -10.05 12.65
CA ALA A 22 43.36 -9.64 13.76
C ALA A 22 42.74 -8.56 14.68
N GLY A 23 41.77 -7.78 14.18
CA GLY A 23 41.08 -6.73 14.94
C GLY A 23 39.75 -7.15 15.58
N LEU A 24 39.29 -8.38 15.34
CA LEU A 24 38.03 -8.89 15.87
C LEU A 24 38.26 -9.59 17.22
N ARG A 25 37.47 -9.23 18.25
CA ARG A 25 37.50 -9.95 19.53
C ARG A 25 37.15 -11.42 19.29
N LYS A 26 38.00 -12.34 19.76
CA LYS A 26 37.71 -13.77 19.70
C LYS A 26 36.47 -14.08 20.55
N VAL A 27 35.48 -14.68 19.91
CA VAL A 27 34.28 -15.22 20.56
C VAL A 27 34.71 -16.46 21.34
N THR A 28 34.61 -16.40 22.66
CA THR A 28 34.86 -17.54 23.56
C THR A 28 33.66 -18.48 23.56
N ASP A 29 33.85 -19.75 23.91
CA ASP A 29 32.83 -20.80 23.74
C ASP A 29 31.55 -20.56 24.55
N ASP A 30 31.61 -19.78 25.63
CA ASP A 30 30.49 -19.30 26.45
C ASP A 30 29.60 -18.27 25.73
N MET A 31 30.14 -17.57 24.73
CA MET A 31 29.38 -16.64 23.88
C MET A 31 28.62 -17.33 22.75
N LYS A 32 28.83 -18.64 22.54
CA LYS A 32 28.03 -19.43 21.59
C LYS A 32 26.71 -19.81 22.25
N SER A 33 25.60 -19.53 21.57
CA SER A 33 24.24 -19.83 22.07
C SER A 33 24.00 -21.31 22.42
N LYS A 34 24.80 -22.24 21.89
CA LYS A 34 24.76 -23.68 22.24
C LYS A 34 25.35 -24.03 23.61
N ASN A 35 26.14 -23.13 24.22
CA ASN A 35 26.87 -23.39 25.47
C ASN A 35 26.38 -22.53 26.65
N ARG A 36 25.21 -21.91 26.52
CA ARG A 36 24.60 -21.12 27.59
C ARG A 36 24.00 -22.07 28.65
N SER A 37 24.72 -22.29 29.75
CA SER A 37 24.32 -23.20 30.84
C SER A 37 23.18 -22.68 31.73
N ASP A 38 22.79 -21.41 31.59
CA ASP A 38 21.69 -20.81 32.37
C ASP A 38 20.34 -20.91 31.63
N THR A 39 19.93 -22.14 31.35
CA THR A 39 18.50 -22.45 31.14
C THR A 39 18.10 -23.55 32.13
N ALA A 40 18.20 -23.24 33.43
CA ALA A 40 17.57 -24.05 34.47
C ALA A 40 16.14 -23.55 34.69
N GLY A 41 15.25 -23.86 33.75
CA GLY A 41 13.81 -23.80 33.96
C GLY A 41 13.31 -25.20 34.28
N VAL A 42 13.07 -25.48 35.57
CA VAL A 42 12.45 -26.72 36.03
C VAL A 42 11.10 -26.87 35.33
N VAL A 43 10.97 -27.92 34.52
CA VAL A 43 9.72 -28.32 33.87
C VAL A 43 8.89 -29.15 34.85
N SER A 44 7.88 -28.53 35.44
CA SER A 44 6.74 -29.24 36.03
C SER A 44 5.71 -29.46 34.92
N ALA A 45 5.42 -30.72 34.62
CA ALA A 45 4.45 -31.11 33.61
C ALA A 45 3.02 -30.75 34.03
N SER A 46 2.33 -29.92 33.23
CA SER A 46 0.88 -29.92 33.10
C SER A 46 0.45 -29.24 31.79
N GLU A 47 -0.15 -30.07 30.92
CA GLU A 47 -1.24 -29.80 29.98
C GLU A 47 -1.25 -28.50 29.15
N LYS A 48 -0.69 -28.65 27.94
CA LYS A 48 -1.24 -28.25 26.62
C LYS A 48 -2.29 -27.11 26.59
N GLU A 49 -1.80 -25.88 26.47
CA GLU A 49 -2.51 -24.80 25.75
C GLU A 49 -1.57 -24.15 24.72
N THR A 50 -2.03 -24.10 23.47
CA THR A 50 -1.31 -23.53 22.33
C THR A 50 -1.29 -22.01 22.42
N VAL A 51 -0.22 -21.43 22.97
CA VAL A 51 0.03 -19.99 22.90
C VAL A 51 0.79 -19.69 21.60
N SER A 52 0.08 -19.10 20.64
CA SER A 52 0.64 -18.59 19.39
C SER A 52 1.64 -17.47 19.68
N GLY A 53 2.89 -17.71 19.30
CA GLY A 53 4.02 -16.81 19.56
C GLY A 53 3.97 -15.53 18.72
N ARG A 54 3.85 -14.40 19.46
CA ARG A 54 4.43 -13.07 19.20
C ARG A 54 4.29 -12.49 17.79
N SER A 55 3.16 -11.80 17.60
CA SER A 55 3.12 -10.61 16.73
C SER A 55 4.21 -9.63 17.18
N SER A 56 5.10 -9.24 16.27
CA SER A 56 6.01 -8.14 16.46
C SER A 56 5.17 -6.89 16.76
N ILE A 57 5.25 -6.39 17.99
CA ILE A 57 4.62 -5.13 18.37
C ILE A 57 5.37 -4.03 17.60
N SER A 58 4.92 -3.77 16.37
CA SER A 58 5.26 -2.54 15.67
C SER A 58 4.81 -1.41 16.59
N LYS A 59 5.73 -0.54 17.01
CA LYS A 59 5.39 0.70 17.71
C LYS A 59 4.26 1.37 16.93
N ARG A 60 3.05 1.41 17.48
CA ARG A 60 1.91 2.07 16.81
C ARG A 60 2.28 3.54 16.70
N SER A 61 2.40 4.03 15.49
CA SER A 61 2.48 5.46 15.19
C SER A 61 1.22 6.14 15.74
N THR A 62 1.36 7.36 16.25
CA THR A 62 0.25 8.11 16.82
C THR A 62 -0.81 8.38 15.75
N PRO A 63 -2.09 8.01 15.98
CA PRO A 63 -3.17 8.37 15.09
C PRO A 63 -3.29 9.88 14.95
N LYS A 64 -3.52 10.36 13.72
CA LYS A 64 -3.82 11.77 13.45
C LYS A 64 -5.09 11.89 12.65
N PHE A 65 -5.89 12.88 13.03
CA PHE A 65 -7.04 13.32 12.28
C PHE A 65 -7.19 14.82 12.54
N GLU A 66 -6.60 15.63 11.66
CA GLU A 66 -6.63 17.08 11.80
C GLU A 66 -6.47 17.78 10.45
N LEU A 67 -6.98 19.01 10.37
CA LEU A 67 -6.71 19.91 9.26
C LEU A 67 -5.43 20.71 9.51
N GLN A 68 -4.36 20.36 8.81
CA GLN A 68 -3.08 21.03 8.91
C GLN A 68 -3.06 22.31 8.07
N ILE A 69 -2.71 23.41 8.73
CA ILE A 69 -2.49 24.73 8.10
C ILE A 69 -3.70 25.17 7.25
N GLY A 70 -4.92 24.76 7.64
CA GLY A 70 -6.17 25.07 6.92
C GLY A 70 -6.27 24.49 5.51
N ARG A 71 -5.36 23.59 5.11
CA ARG A 71 -5.14 23.20 3.71
C ARG A 71 -5.17 21.70 3.48
N LYS A 72 -4.61 20.92 4.40
CA LYS A 72 -4.42 19.47 4.22
C LYS A 72 -5.03 18.71 5.38
N TRP A 73 -6.04 17.89 5.10
CA TRP A 73 -6.53 16.91 6.05
C TRP A 73 -5.52 15.76 6.16
N ALA A 74 -4.97 15.57 7.35
CA ALA A 74 -4.06 14.48 7.67
C ALA A 74 -4.84 13.40 8.44
N VAL A 75 -5.09 12.27 7.78
CA VAL A 75 -5.72 11.08 8.36
C VAL A 75 -4.67 9.98 8.42
N GLU A 76 -3.95 9.88 9.53
CA GLU A 76 -2.77 9.03 9.63
C GLU A 76 -2.93 7.95 10.70
N ASN A 77 -2.43 6.75 10.44
CA ASN A 77 -2.25 5.67 11.41
C ASN A 77 -3.53 5.24 12.14
N GLN A 78 -4.69 5.42 11.52
CA GLN A 78 -5.97 4.96 12.05
C GLN A 78 -6.03 3.43 12.00
N VAL A 79 -6.49 2.78 13.07
CA VAL A 79 -6.55 1.31 13.15
C VAL A 79 -7.90 0.88 13.71
N GLY A 80 -8.73 0.26 12.87
CA GLY A 80 -10.05 -0.22 13.28
C GLY A 80 -11.15 0.85 13.32
N GLU A 81 -10.86 2.07 12.87
CA GLU A 81 -11.80 3.19 12.95
C GLU A 81 -12.73 3.21 11.74
N LYS A 82 -14.02 2.95 11.96
CA LYS A 82 -15.02 2.80 10.89
C LYS A 82 -15.90 4.03 10.67
N ASN A 83 -15.76 5.06 11.50
CA ASN A 83 -16.63 6.23 11.54
C ASN A 83 -15.85 7.54 11.33
N LEU A 84 -14.76 7.52 10.56
CA LEU A 84 -13.99 8.73 10.27
C LEU A 84 -14.77 9.58 9.25
N VAL A 85 -15.02 10.85 9.57
CA VAL A 85 -15.82 11.73 8.71
C VAL A 85 -15.19 13.12 8.62
N ILE A 86 -14.98 13.59 7.39
CA ILE A 86 -14.63 14.98 7.09
C ILE A 86 -15.90 15.65 6.52
N ASP A 87 -16.58 16.42 7.37
CA ASP A 87 -17.80 17.15 7.01
C ASP A 87 -17.51 18.56 6.45
N ASP A 88 -16.53 19.26 7.03
CA ASP A 88 -16.13 20.60 6.61
C ASP A 88 -15.08 20.55 5.50
N CYS A 89 -15.56 20.39 4.26
CA CYS A 89 -14.74 20.28 3.06
C CYS A 89 -14.69 21.61 2.29
N ASP A 90 -13.49 21.99 1.84
CA ASP A 90 -13.31 23.08 0.89
C ASP A 90 -12.63 22.56 -0.39
N ALA A 91 -13.10 23.00 -1.56
CA ALA A 91 -12.62 22.53 -2.87
C ALA A 91 -11.13 22.80 -3.11
N LYS A 92 -10.51 23.68 -2.32
CA LYS A 92 -9.09 23.92 -2.36
C LYS A 92 -8.36 22.86 -1.52
N GLN A 93 -8.92 22.33 -0.43
CA GLN A 93 -8.22 21.42 0.50
C GLN A 93 -7.84 20.08 -0.14
N SER A 94 -6.80 19.43 0.39
CA SER A 94 -6.39 18.07 0.03
C SER A 94 -6.58 17.10 1.18
N VAL A 95 -6.92 15.84 0.91
CA VAL A 95 -7.01 14.78 1.92
C VAL A 95 -5.85 13.80 1.74
N TYR A 96 -5.09 13.55 2.80
CA TYR A 96 -3.98 12.61 2.79
C TYR A 96 -4.22 11.54 3.85
N VAL A 97 -4.43 10.31 3.38
CA VAL A 97 -4.72 9.14 4.19
C VAL A 97 -3.48 8.26 4.20
N TYR A 98 -2.85 8.10 5.35
CA TYR A 98 -1.55 7.43 5.46
C TYR A 98 -1.53 6.33 6.51
N GLY A 99 -1.06 5.14 6.14
CA GLY A 99 -0.77 4.08 7.10
C GLY A 99 -2.00 3.55 7.85
N CYS A 100 -3.21 3.82 7.34
CA CYS A 100 -4.46 3.42 7.98
C CYS A 100 -4.75 1.94 7.72
N LYS A 101 -5.28 1.25 8.74
CA LYS A 101 -5.55 -0.18 8.69
C LYS A 101 -6.96 -0.50 9.16
N ASN A 102 -7.67 -1.35 8.42
CA ASN A 102 -9.03 -1.79 8.77
C ASN A 102 -9.94 -0.61 9.15
N SER A 103 -9.92 0.47 8.39
CA SER A 103 -10.60 1.74 8.73
C SER A 103 -11.47 2.21 7.56
N VAL A 104 -12.41 3.12 7.83
CA VAL A 104 -13.30 3.71 6.82
C VAL A 104 -13.35 5.22 7.01
N LEU A 105 -13.17 5.96 5.91
CA LEU A 105 -13.22 7.42 5.85
C LEU A 105 -14.29 7.89 4.89
N GLN A 106 -15.13 8.83 5.35
CA GLN A 106 -16.10 9.53 4.52
C GLN A 106 -15.69 11.00 4.34
N VAL A 107 -15.63 11.47 3.10
CA VAL A 107 -15.35 12.86 2.71
C VAL A 107 -16.62 13.41 2.07
N LYS A 108 -17.45 14.13 2.85
CA LYS A 108 -18.84 14.44 2.44
C LYS A 108 -18.98 15.57 1.41
N GLY A 109 -17.92 16.31 1.18
CA GLY A 109 -17.93 17.46 0.28
C GLY A 109 -16.92 17.36 -0.86
N LYS A 110 -16.74 18.49 -1.54
CA LYS A 110 -15.78 18.63 -2.65
C LYS A 110 -14.40 18.98 -2.09
N VAL A 111 -13.37 18.26 -2.53
CA VAL A 111 -11.97 18.54 -2.19
C VAL A 111 -11.12 18.60 -3.47
N ASN A 112 -9.92 19.14 -3.38
CA ASN A 112 -9.04 19.24 -4.55
C ASN A 112 -8.52 17.87 -4.99
N ASN A 113 -7.98 17.10 -4.05
CA ASN A 113 -7.46 15.76 -4.29
C ASN A 113 -7.53 14.90 -3.02
N ILE A 114 -7.45 13.60 -3.23
CA ILE A 114 -7.35 12.59 -2.17
C ILE A 114 -6.17 11.68 -2.51
N THR A 115 -5.26 11.48 -1.56
CA THR A 115 -4.17 10.50 -1.70
C THR A 115 -4.28 9.48 -0.57
N ILE A 116 -4.20 8.20 -0.93
CA ILE A 116 -4.30 7.05 -0.05
C ILE A 116 -2.97 6.31 -0.15
N ASP A 117 -2.13 6.40 0.87
CA ASP A 117 -0.78 5.84 0.87
C ASP A 117 -0.56 4.84 2.01
N LYS A 118 0.04 3.68 1.69
CA LYS A 118 0.39 2.62 2.65
C LYS A 118 -0.77 2.14 3.53
N CYS A 119 -1.98 2.15 2.98
CA CYS A 119 -3.17 1.72 3.70
C CYS A 119 -3.47 0.23 3.44
N THR A 120 -4.11 -0.44 4.41
CA THR A 120 -4.50 -1.85 4.29
C THR A 120 -5.91 -2.08 4.79
N LYS A 121 -6.81 -2.69 4.00
CA LYS A 121 -8.23 -2.83 4.38
C LYS A 121 -8.88 -1.47 4.68
N MET A 122 -8.69 -0.52 3.76
CA MET A 122 -9.19 0.85 3.90
C MET A 122 -10.37 1.06 2.95
N GLY A 123 -11.50 1.53 3.50
CA GLY A 123 -12.64 1.99 2.71
C GLY A 123 -12.67 3.51 2.65
N ILE A 124 -12.81 4.10 1.46
CA ILE A 124 -12.97 5.55 1.30
C ILE A 124 -14.21 5.84 0.48
N LEU A 125 -15.08 6.68 1.03
CA LEU A 125 -16.23 7.25 0.35
C LEU A 125 -16.00 8.74 0.17
N PHE A 126 -16.11 9.25 -1.05
CA PHE A 126 -15.98 10.68 -1.31
C PHE A 126 -16.99 11.16 -2.35
N LYS A 127 -17.37 12.44 -2.24
CA LYS A 127 -18.32 13.06 -3.16
C LYS A 127 -17.65 13.52 -4.45
N ASP A 128 -17.00 14.68 -4.43
CA ASP A 128 -16.37 15.28 -5.61
C ASP A 128 -14.89 15.55 -5.39
N ILE A 129 -14.08 15.29 -6.41
CA ILE A 129 -12.68 15.74 -6.46
C ILE A 129 -12.46 16.68 -7.65
N VAL A 130 -11.66 17.73 -7.45
CA VAL A 130 -11.36 18.68 -8.52
C VAL A 130 -10.28 18.15 -9.47
N ALA A 131 -9.28 17.46 -8.93
CA ALA A 131 -8.10 17.02 -9.67
C ALA A 131 -8.02 15.50 -9.79
N ALA A 132 -7.62 14.81 -8.72
CA ALA A 132 -7.32 13.38 -8.78
C ALA A 132 -7.51 12.66 -7.43
N CYS A 133 -7.81 11.37 -7.51
CA CYS A 133 -7.68 10.43 -6.40
C CYS A 133 -6.50 9.49 -6.69
N GLU A 134 -5.56 9.39 -5.76
CA GLU A 134 -4.34 8.61 -5.91
C GLU A 134 -4.30 7.50 -4.87
N ILE A 135 -4.21 6.25 -5.31
CA ILE A 135 -4.12 5.06 -4.47
C ILE A 135 -2.71 4.48 -4.64
N VAL A 136 -1.88 4.59 -3.61
CA VAL A 136 -0.45 4.29 -3.70
C VAL A 136 -0.02 3.34 -2.58
N ASN A 137 0.78 2.32 -2.90
CA ASN A 137 1.34 1.39 -1.92
C ASN A 137 0.29 0.70 -1.02
N CYS A 138 -0.91 0.47 -1.53
CA CYS A 138 -2.03 -0.03 -0.73
C CYS A 138 -2.27 -1.53 -0.89
N ASN A 139 -3.02 -2.11 0.04
CA ASN A 139 -3.49 -3.49 -0.07
C ASN A 139 -4.95 -3.64 0.39
N SER A 140 -5.79 -4.29 -0.40
CA SER A 140 -7.21 -4.50 -0.11
C SER A 140 -7.93 -3.18 0.20
N VAL A 141 -8.04 -2.29 -0.78
CA VAL A 141 -8.73 -1.00 -0.61
C VAL A 141 -10.01 -0.94 -1.40
N GLU A 142 -11.01 -0.26 -0.83
CA GLU A 142 -12.30 -0.01 -1.45
C GLU A 142 -12.48 1.50 -1.56
N VAL A 143 -12.75 1.99 -2.76
CA VAL A 143 -12.89 3.42 -3.04
C VAL A 143 -14.20 3.64 -3.77
N GLN A 144 -15.07 4.48 -3.21
CA GLN A 144 -16.36 4.82 -3.79
C GLN A 144 -16.46 6.32 -4.06
N CYS A 145 -16.77 6.64 -5.31
CA CYS A 145 -17.03 8.00 -5.78
C CYS A 145 -18.53 8.21 -5.95
N GLU A 146 -19.13 9.08 -5.13
CA GLU A 146 -20.56 9.40 -5.22
C GLU A 146 -20.87 10.51 -6.24
N GLY A 147 -19.91 11.36 -6.54
CA GLY A 147 -20.03 12.45 -7.51
C GLY A 147 -19.03 12.31 -8.64
N SER A 148 -18.27 13.38 -8.90
CA SER A 148 -17.34 13.47 -10.03
C SER A 148 -15.88 13.26 -9.63
N ALA A 149 -15.15 12.56 -10.49
CA ALA A 149 -13.71 12.32 -10.38
C ALA A 149 -13.04 12.35 -11.76
N PRO A 150 -12.27 13.40 -12.13
CA PRO A 150 -11.66 13.45 -13.45
C PRO A 150 -10.63 12.34 -13.69
N THR A 151 -9.85 12.00 -12.65
CA THR A 151 -8.77 11.02 -12.77
C THR A 151 -8.60 10.23 -11.49
N ILE A 152 -8.37 8.93 -11.64
CA ILE A 152 -8.02 8.02 -10.55
C ILE A 152 -6.74 7.27 -10.95
N SER A 153 -5.72 7.32 -10.10
CA SER A 153 -4.47 6.60 -10.30
C SER A 153 -4.27 5.54 -9.23
N ILE A 154 -3.82 4.36 -9.66
CA ILE A 154 -3.58 3.21 -8.79
C ILE A 154 -2.15 2.75 -9.03
N ASP A 155 -1.25 3.03 -8.09
CA ASP A 155 0.17 2.69 -8.17
C ASP A 155 0.60 1.75 -7.04
N ASN A 156 1.38 0.73 -7.38
CA ASN A 156 1.95 -0.23 -6.44
C ASN A 156 0.92 -0.78 -5.42
N THR A 157 -0.30 -1.09 -5.88
CA THR A 157 -1.43 -1.47 -5.03
C THR A 157 -1.94 -2.86 -5.41
N SER A 158 -2.25 -3.68 -4.40
CA SER A 158 -2.77 -5.04 -4.58
C SER A 158 -4.16 -5.19 -3.98
N GLY A 159 -5.16 -5.50 -4.80
CA GLY A 159 -6.56 -5.54 -4.38
C GLY A 159 -7.13 -4.13 -4.23
N CYS A 160 -7.82 -3.67 -5.27
CA CYS A 160 -8.49 -2.37 -5.30
C CYS A 160 -9.87 -2.52 -5.93
N GLN A 161 -10.92 -2.29 -5.15
CA GLN A 161 -12.31 -2.23 -5.63
C GLN A 161 -12.70 -0.76 -5.80
N LEU A 162 -12.98 -0.34 -7.02
CA LEU A 162 -13.35 1.04 -7.36
C LEU A 162 -14.81 1.10 -7.76
N TYR A 163 -15.65 1.73 -6.94
CA TYR A 163 -17.07 1.94 -7.19
C TYR A 163 -17.27 3.32 -7.81
N LEU A 164 -17.76 3.37 -9.04
CA LEU A 164 -18.03 4.61 -9.77
C LEU A 164 -19.54 4.85 -9.84
N GLY A 165 -19.99 6.03 -9.40
CA GLY A 165 -21.36 6.48 -9.63
C GLY A 165 -21.62 6.86 -11.09
N LYS A 166 -22.87 7.21 -11.40
CA LYS A 166 -23.27 7.68 -12.74
C LYS A 166 -22.48 8.92 -13.20
N ASP A 167 -22.11 9.78 -12.26
CA ASP A 167 -21.40 11.04 -12.51
C ASP A 167 -19.87 10.86 -12.65
N SER A 168 -19.35 9.64 -12.44
CA SER A 168 -17.93 9.31 -12.53
C SER A 168 -17.63 8.19 -13.54
N LEU A 169 -18.56 7.84 -14.42
CA LEU A 169 -18.31 6.83 -15.47
C LEU A 169 -17.23 7.26 -16.49
N GLU A 170 -17.05 8.57 -16.71
CA GLU A 170 -16.03 9.14 -17.61
C GLU A 170 -14.67 9.35 -16.91
N THR A 171 -14.48 8.79 -15.71
CA THR A 171 -13.22 8.89 -14.97
C THR A 171 -12.09 8.25 -15.76
N SER A 172 -11.00 8.97 -15.96
CA SER A 172 -9.77 8.39 -16.51
C SER A 172 -9.05 7.58 -15.43
N ILE A 173 -8.96 6.26 -15.60
CA ILE A 173 -8.27 5.38 -14.65
C ILE A 173 -6.89 5.01 -15.20
N THR A 174 -5.87 5.13 -14.36
CA THR A 174 -4.49 4.73 -14.67
C THR A 174 -4.00 3.73 -13.65
N THR A 175 -3.29 2.69 -14.11
CA THR A 175 -2.71 1.68 -13.23
C THR A 175 -1.22 1.53 -13.50
N ALA A 176 -0.45 1.36 -12.43
CA ALA A 176 0.98 1.07 -12.50
C ALA A 176 1.35 0.08 -11.39
N LYS A 177 2.09 -0.98 -11.73
CA LYS A 177 2.58 -1.99 -10.76
C LYS A 177 1.51 -2.51 -9.79
N SER A 178 0.27 -2.61 -10.26
CA SER A 178 -0.90 -2.92 -9.43
C SER A 178 -1.57 -4.19 -9.94
N SER A 179 -2.23 -4.90 -9.02
CA SER A 179 -2.90 -6.17 -9.31
C SER A 179 -4.27 -6.24 -8.63
N GLU A 180 -5.16 -7.09 -9.15
CA GLU A 180 -6.50 -7.31 -8.58
C GLU A 180 -7.30 -5.99 -8.49
N VAL A 181 -7.25 -5.19 -9.56
CA VAL A 181 -8.00 -3.95 -9.68
C VAL A 181 -9.31 -4.24 -10.41
N ASN A 182 -10.44 -4.00 -9.74
CA ASN A 182 -11.77 -4.17 -10.30
C ASN A 182 -12.53 -2.85 -10.21
N VAL A 183 -13.24 -2.51 -11.29
CA VAL A 183 -14.10 -1.32 -11.37
C VAL A 183 -15.54 -1.78 -11.37
N LEU A 184 -16.34 -1.26 -10.44
CA LEU A 184 -17.75 -1.56 -10.30
C LEU A 184 -18.56 -0.36 -10.78
N VAL A 185 -19.48 -0.60 -11.71
CA VAL A 185 -20.38 0.42 -12.25
C VAL A 185 -21.84 0.02 -12.02
N PRO A 186 -22.78 0.98 -11.91
CA PRO A 186 -24.18 0.66 -11.65
C PRO A 186 -24.78 -0.09 -12.84
N GLY A 187 -25.58 -1.12 -12.56
CA GLY A 187 -26.32 -1.84 -13.60
C GLY A 187 -27.32 -0.96 -14.36
N ALA A 188 -27.88 -1.49 -15.45
CA ALA A 188 -28.77 -0.74 -16.35
C ALA A 188 -30.11 -0.30 -15.73
N GLY A 189 -30.48 -0.79 -14.54
CA GLY A 189 -31.73 -0.48 -13.84
C GLY A 189 -31.55 0.35 -12.56
N PRO A 190 -32.62 0.97 -12.03
CA PRO A 190 -32.56 1.74 -10.78
C PRO A 190 -32.16 0.91 -9.55
N ASP A 191 -32.47 -0.40 -9.57
CA ASP A 191 -32.07 -1.39 -8.56
C ASP A 191 -31.08 -2.42 -9.14
N GLY A 192 -30.35 -2.03 -10.19
CA GLY A 192 -29.39 -2.93 -10.84
C GLY A 192 -28.20 -3.21 -9.93
N ASP A 193 -27.84 -4.48 -9.81
CA ASP A 193 -26.61 -4.89 -9.13
C ASP A 193 -25.38 -4.23 -9.78
N TRP A 194 -24.34 -4.03 -8.98
CA TRP A 194 -23.05 -3.56 -9.47
C TRP A 194 -22.46 -4.55 -10.47
N VAL A 195 -22.04 -4.04 -11.63
CA VAL A 195 -21.34 -4.84 -12.64
C VAL A 195 -19.84 -4.67 -12.45
N GLU A 196 -19.14 -5.78 -12.22
CA GLU A 196 -17.71 -5.81 -11.96
C GLU A 196 -16.90 -5.94 -13.26
N HIS A 197 -15.90 -5.08 -13.42
CA HIS A 197 -15.00 -5.04 -14.57
C HIS A 197 -13.55 -5.14 -14.09
N PRO A 198 -12.88 -6.31 -14.23
CA PRO A 198 -11.48 -6.44 -13.89
C PRO A 198 -10.60 -5.69 -14.90
N LEU A 199 -9.66 -4.87 -14.42
CA LEU A 199 -8.71 -4.17 -15.28
C LEU A 199 -7.52 -5.09 -15.64
N PRO A 200 -7.08 -5.09 -16.92
CA PRO A 200 -5.92 -5.86 -17.33
C PRO A 200 -4.65 -5.47 -16.56
N GLN A 201 -3.93 -6.48 -16.07
CA GLN A 201 -2.66 -6.31 -15.34
C GLN A 201 -1.46 -6.93 -16.06
N GLN A 202 -1.70 -7.68 -17.14
CA GLN A 202 -0.66 -8.29 -17.97
C GLN A 202 -0.76 -7.78 -19.40
N PHE A 203 0.38 -7.49 -20.02
CA PHE A 203 0.46 -6.94 -21.36
C PHE A 203 1.42 -7.78 -22.22
N VAL A 204 1.09 -7.94 -23.50
CA VAL A 204 1.97 -8.54 -24.50
C VAL A 204 2.66 -7.40 -25.25
N HIS A 205 3.97 -7.53 -25.42
CA HIS A 205 4.77 -6.62 -26.24
C HIS A 205 5.29 -7.41 -27.44
N THR A 206 4.93 -6.99 -28.66
CA THR A 206 5.36 -7.64 -29.90
C THR A 206 6.14 -6.66 -30.75
N PHE A 207 7.30 -7.09 -31.26
CA PHE A 207 8.10 -6.30 -32.19
C PHE A 207 7.70 -6.62 -33.63
N LYS A 208 7.14 -5.66 -34.35
CA LYS A 208 6.74 -5.78 -35.76
C LYS A 208 6.95 -4.45 -36.47
N ASP A 209 7.32 -4.48 -37.76
CA ASP A 209 7.49 -3.27 -38.57
C ASP A 209 8.43 -2.22 -37.94
N ARG A 210 9.50 -2.71 -37.27
CA ARG A 210 10.50 -1.91 -36.53
C ARG A 210 9.98 -1.15 -35.31
N GLN A 211 8.79 -1.48 -34.81
CA GLN A 211 8.20 -0.87 -33.63
C GLN A 211 7.67 -1.94 -32.65
N PHE A 212 7.66 -1.62 -31.36
CA PHE A 212 6.93 -2.43 -30.38
C PHE A 212 5.47 -1.98 -30.32
N THR A 213 4.55 -2.94 -30.37
CA THR A 213 3.13 -2.74 -30.07
C THR A 213 2.78 -3.45 -28.76
N THR A 214 1.99 -2.78 -27.92
CA THR A 214 1.56 -3.30 -26.62
C THR A 214 0.04 -3.51 -26.62
N SER A 215 -0.42 -4.67 -26.16
CA SER A 215 -1.85 -4.95 -25.97
C SER A 215 -2.10 -5.63 -24.61
N PRO A 216 -3.22 -5.37 -23.93
CA PRO A 216 -3.59 -6.11 -22.73
C PRO A 216 -3.81 -7.59 -23.07
N VAL A 217 -3.43 -8.49 -22.15
CA VAL A 217 -3.78 -9.91 -22.26
C VAL A 217 -5.22 -10.10 -21.83
N SER A 218 -6.07 -10.56 -22.76
CA SER A 218 -7.39 -11.09 -22.44
C SER A 218 -7.29 -12.60 -22.22
N HIS A 219 -7.56 -13.07 -21.01
CA HIS A 219 -7.86 -14.49 -20.81
C HIS A 219 -9.36 -14.66 -21.06
N SER A 220 -9.74 -15.52 -22.00
CA SER A 220 -11.12 -15.97 -22.15
C SER A 220 -11.50 -16.78 -20.91
N GLY A 221 -11.96 -16.11 -19.87
CA GLY A 221 -12.32 -16.69 -18.58
C GLY A 221 -13.17 -15.71 -17.80
N GLY A 222 -14.46 -15.70 -18.13
CA GLY A 222 -15.50 -14.81 -17.58
C GLY A 222 -16.49 -14.42 -18.64
#